data_AF-A0A3M1VWW4-F1
#
_entry.id   AF-A0A3M1VWW4-F1
#
_cell.length_a   1.000
_cell.length_b   1.000
_cell.length_c   1.000
_cell.angle_alpha   90.00
_cell.angle_beta   90.00
_cell.angle_gamma   90.00
#
_symmetry.space_group_name_H-M   'P 1'
#
loop_
_entity.id
_entity.type
_entity.pdbx_description
1 polymer ?
#
loop_
_entity_poly.entity_id
_entity_poly.type
_entity_poly.pdbx_seq_one_letter_code
_entity_poly.pdbx_strand_id
1 'polypeptide(L)'
;MERKPTLLMLTSSFPRGPDDTTCDYLRQLAMALSPRYRVIILTPPTSSAGVREEWDGFSLRRFGYLLPRRAQILDSTSDSGAALRREWLAWLVLPFYMIAFFLWTWRLGRASDIILSHWLIPAGVVGACASWMLGKPHVVVEHSGALRWLARLPGG
;
A
#
# COMPACT_ATOMS: atom_id res chain seq x y z
N MET A 1 -23.94 -9.29 -18.29
CA MET A 1 -22.60 -8.68 -18.28
C MET A 1 -21.88 -9.18 -17.04
N GLU A 2 -20.73 -9.82 -17.19
CA GLU A 2 -19.93 -10.25 -16.03
C GLU A 2 -19.44 -9.03 -15.25
N ARG A 3 -19.51 -9.11 -13.92
CA ARG A 3 -19.01 -8.06 -13.04
C ARG A 3 -17.47 -8.03 -13.13
N LYS A 4 -16.89 -6.85 -13.34
CA LYS A 4 -15.42 -6.69 -13.22
C LYS A 4 -14.96 -7.14 -11.82
N PRO A 5 -13.94 -8.02 -11.70
CA PRO A 5 -13.36 -8.38 -10.41
C PRO A 5 -12.73 -7.15 -9.73
N THR A 6 -12.79 -7.12 -8.40
CA THR A 6 -12.24 -6.03 -7.58
C THR A 6 -10.80 -6.33 -7.19
N LEU A 7 -9.88 -5.44 -7.56
CA LEU A 7 -8.45 -5.54 -7.29
C LEU A 7 -8.06 -4.54 -6.19
N LEU A 8 -7.59 -5.06 -5.05
CA LEU A 8 -7.03 -4.25 -3.97
C LEU A 8 -5.51 -4.14 -4.14
N MET A 9 -5.05 -2.97 -4.54
CA MET A 9 -3.65 -2.64 -4.71
C MET A 9 -3.10 -2.02 -3.41
N LEU A 10 -2.10 -2.65 -2.80
CA LEU A 10 -1.44 -2.18 -1.58
C LEU A 10 -0.10 -1.54 -1.93
N THR A 11 0.15 -0.33 -1.45
CA THR A 11 1.45 0.33 -1.63
C THR A 11 1.84 1.10 -0.37
N SER A 12 3.13 1.23 -0.11
CA SER A 12 3.67 2.12 0.92
C SER A 12 3.94 3.53 0.40
N SER A 13 3.95 3.72 -0.92
CA SER A 13 4.26 5.01 -1.54
C SER A 13 3.36 5.25 -2.74
N PHE A 14 2.86 6.48 -2.88
CA PHE A 14 1.96 6.88 -3.96
C PHE A 14 2.03 8.40 -4.13
N PRO A 15 1.83 8.95 -5.35
CA PRO A 15 1.76 10.38 -5.57
C PRO A 15 0.85 11.12 -4.57
N ARG A 16 1.26 12.29 -4.08
CA ARG A 16 0.43 13.17 -3.24
C ARG A 16 -0.79 13.72 -3.97
N GLY A 17 -0.65 13.91 -5.27
CA GLY A 17 -1.66 14.52 -6.13
C GLY A 17 -1.23 14.47 -7.60
N PRO A 18 -1.94 15.18 -8.49
CA PRO A 18 -1.70 15.16 -9.93
C PRO A 18 -0.25 15.47 -10.34
N ASP A 19 0.35 16.47 -9.70
CA ASP A 19 1.68 17.01 -10.05
C ASP A 19 2.86 16.24 -9.42
N ASP A 20 2.58 15.28 -8.53
CA ASP A 20 3.62 14.46 -7.90
C ASP A 20 3.95 13.25 -8.78
N THR A 21 5.22 13.12 -9.15
CA THR A 21 5.72 12.03 -10.02
C THR A 21 6.27 10.85 -9.22
N THR A 22 6.28 10.94 -7.89
CA THR A 22 6.77 9.88 -7.00
C THR A 22 5.97 8.59 -7.20
N CYS A 23 6.63 7.53 -7.67
CA CYS A 23 5.99 6.25 -7.98
C CYS A 23 4.81 6.36 -8.95
N ASP A 24 4.86 7.28 -9.92
CA ASP A 24 3.78 7.50 -10.89
C ASP A 24 3.42 6.24 -11.71
N TYR A 25 4.38 5.33 -11.88
CA TYR A 25 4.12 4.02 -12.51
C TYR A 25 2.98 3.24 -11.84
N LEU A 26 2.71 3.42 -10.54
CA LEU A 26 1.58 2.82 -9.85
C LEU A 26 0.24 3.39 -10.31
N ARG A 27 0.18 4.71 -10.53
CA ARG A 27 -1.01 5.39 -11.08
C ARG A 27 -1.26 4.92 -12.51
N GLN A 28 -0.22 4.86 -13.34
CA GLN A 28 -0.31 4.36 -14.71
C GLN A 28 -0.76 2.89 -14.75
N LEU A 29 -0.22 2.04 -13.88
CA LEU A 29 -0.61 0.63 -13.74
C LEU A 29 -2.09 0.49 -13.34
N ALA A 30 -2.54 1.27 -12.35
CA ALA A 30 -3.94 1.24 -11.93
C ALA A 30 -4.89 1.64 -13.06
N MET A 31 -4.55 2.67 -13.83
CA MET A 31 -5.33 3.05 -15.02
C MET A 31 -5.35 1.96 -16.08
N ALA A 32 -4.21 1.34 -16.38
CA ALA A 32 -4.10 0.26 -17.37
C ALA A 32 -4.91 -1.00 -16.96
N LEU A 33 -5.11 -1.22 -15.66
CA LEU A 33 -5.90 -2.35 -15.14
C LEU A 33 -7.40 -2.05 -15.05
N SER A 34 -7.81 -0.79 -14.99
CA SER A 34 -9.22 -0.36 -14.86
C SER A 34 -10.21 -0.89 -15.92
N PRO A 35 -9.82 -1.19 -17.18
CA PRO A 35 -10.73 -1.80 -18.14
C PRO A 35 -11.17 -3.20 -17.72
N ARG A 36 -10.31 -3.93 -16.98
CA ARG A 36 -10.55 -5.33 -16.57
C ARG A 36 -10.96 -5.46 -15.11
N TYR A 37 -10.51 -4.54 -14.24
CA TYR A 37 -10.70 -4.61 -12.80
C TYR A 37 -11.37 -3.35 -12.25
N ARG A 38 -12.12 -3.49 -11.16
CA ARG A 38 -12.42 -2.37 -10.28
C ARG A 38 -11.25 -2.16 -9.33
N VAL A 39 -10.42 -1.16 -9.59
CA VAL A 39 -9.17 -0.94 -8.85
C VAL A 39 -9.40 -0.09 -7.60
N ILE A 40 -8.93 -0.57 -6.46
CA ILE A 40 -8.88 0.15 -5.19
C ILE A 40 -7.42 0.19 -4.74
N ILE A 41 -6.84 1.37 -4.63
CA ILE A 41 -5.48 1.56 -4.13
C ILE A 41 -5.56 1.93 -2.65
N LEU A 42 -4.86 1.19 -1.79
CA LEU A 42 -4.67 1.50 -0.38
C LEU A 42 -3.22 1.94 -0.16
N THR A 43 -3.06 3.17 0.32
CA THR A 43 -1.76 3.81 0.54
C THR A 43 -1.74 4.56 1.88
N PRO A 44 -0.56 4.86 2.45
CA PRO A 44 -0.45 5.69 3.63
C PRO A 44 -1.01 7.11 3.42
N PRO A 45 -1.25 7.84 4.51
CA PRO A 45 -1.72 9.21 4.45
C PRO A 45 -0.63 10.13 3.91
N THR A 46 -1.05 11.25 3.35
CA THR A 46 -0.21 12.41 3.07
C THR A 46 -0.65 13.58 3.93
N SER A 47 0.29 14.48 4.25
CA SER A 47 0.00 15.69 5.02
C SER A 47 -1.10 16.58 4.42
N SER A 48 -1.33 16.52 3.09
CA SER A 48 -2.17 17.45 2.35
C SER A 48 -3.36 16.84 1.59
N ALA A 49 -3.56 15.52 1.55
CA ALA A 49 -4.59 14.92 0.69
C ALA A 49 -5.80 14.33 1.43
N GLY A 50 -6.87 14.12 0.65
CA GLY A 50 -8.13 13.53 1.10
C GLY A 50 -7.96 12.07 1.54
N VAL A 51 -8.82 11.63 2.48
CA VAL A 51 -8.83 10.24 2.97
C VAL A 51 -9.30 9.25 1.88
N ARG A 52 -10.08 9.76 0.93
CA ARG A 52 -10.61 9.04 -0.22
C ARG A 52 -10.60 9.97 -1.42
N GLU A 53 -10.08 9.49 -2.54
CA GLU A 53 -10.11 10.19 -3.81
C GLU A 53 -10.65 9.22 -4.87
N GLU A 54 -11.55 9.69 -5.73
CA GLU A 54 -12.03 8.91 -6.87
C GLU A 54 -11.38 9.50 -8.11
N TRP A 55 -10.68 8.66 -8.87
CA TRP A 55 -10.00 9.02 -10.10
C TRP A 55 -10.67 8.31 -11.26
N ASP A 56 -10.47 8.81 -12.48
CA ASP A 56 -10.94 8.08 -13.66
C ASP A 56 -10.18 6.76 -13.78
N GLY A 57 -10.89 5.64 -13.55
CA GLY A 57 -10.34 4.28 -13.59
C GLY A 57 -10.02 3.63 -12.22
N PHE A 58 -9.83 4.37 -11.13
CA PHE A 58 -9.54 3.76 -9.82
C PHE A 58 -9.99 4.60 -8.63
N SER A 59 -10.14 3.94 -7.47
CA SER A 59 -10.39 4.61 -6.20
C SER A 59 -9.15 4.57 -5.32
N LEU A 60 -8.76 5.71 -4.75
CA LEU A 60 -7.62 5.84 -3.86
C LEU A 60 -8.10 5.99 -2.41
N ARG A 61 -7.52 5.19 -1.52
CA ARG A 61 -7.79 5.16 -0.09
C ARG A 61 -6.51 5.43 0.66
N ARG A 62 -6.49 6.53 1.41
CA ARG A 62 -5.38 6.88 2.30
C ARG A 62 -5.74 6.50 3.73
N PHE A 63 -5.08 5.49 4.29
CA PHE A 63 -5.37 5.06 5.66
C PHE A 63 -4.62 5.90 6.68
N GLY A 64 -5.26 6.16 7.83
CA GLY A 64 -4.59 6.75 9.00
C GLY A 64 -4.17 5.66 9.98
N TYR A 65 -3.04 5.87 10.65
CA TYR A 65 -2.51 4.94 11.66
C TYR A 65 -2.25 5.58 13.04
N LEU A 66 -2.26 6.91 13.14
CA LEU A 66 -2.17 7.67 14.40
C LEU A 66 -3.03 8.94 14.36
N LEU A 67 -3.61 9.27 15.52
CA LEU A 67 -4.27 10.53 15.83
C LEU A 67 -3.43 11.23 16.93
N PRO A 68 -2.93 12.46 16.72
CA PRO A 68 -3.22 13.41 15.63
C PRO A 68 -2.42 13.16 14.34
N ARG A 69 -2.89 13.71 13.20
CA ARG A 69 -2.22 13.62 11.88
C ARG A 69 -0.75 14.05 11.88
N ARG A 70 -0.35 14.89 12.84
CA ARG A 70 1.05 15.35 13.03
C ARG A 70 2.00 14.24 13.47
N ALA A 71 1.48 13.14 14.02
CA ALA A 71 2.28 11.98 14.43
C ALA A 71 2.47 10.95 13.30
N GLN A 72 2.01 11.26 12.08
CA GLN A 72 2.14 10.39 10.91
C GLN A 72 3.49 10.63 10.22
N ILE A 73 4.56 10.19 10.86
CA ILE A 73 5.97 10.38 10.42
C ILE A 73 6.30 9.51 9.18
N LEU A 74 5.63 8.36 9.03
CA LEU A 74 5.69 7.48 7.87
C LEU A 74 4.62 7.91 6.84
N ASP A 75 4.93 8.93 6.05
CA ASP A 75 4.08 9.42 4.96
C ASP A 75 4.42 8.63 3.68
N SER A 76 3.45 8.46 2.77
CA SER A 76 3.62 7.81 1.47
C SER A 76 4.68 8.41 0.54
N THR A 77 5.29 9.53 0.94
CA THR A 77 6.29 10.28 0.16
C THR A 77 7.69 10.29 0.75
N SER A 78 7.87 9.82 1.98
CA SER A 78 9.20 9.59 2.52
C SER A 78 9.65 8.18 2.15
N ASP A 79 10.92 8.04 1.76
CA ASP A 79 11.58 6.74 1.84
C ASP A 79 11.49 6.30 3.31
N SER A 80 10.62 5.32 3.58
CA SER A 80 10.38 4.82 4.93
C SER A 80 11.67 4.34 5.59
N GLY A 81 12.64 3.86 4.81
CA GLY A 81 13.96 3.50 5.30
C GLY A 81 14.81 4.70 5.72
N ALA A 82 14.69 5.85 5.04
CA ALA A 82 15.37 7.08 5.43
C ALA A 82 14.73 7.71 6.68
N ALA A 83 13.40 7.66 6.81
CA ALA A 83 12.67 8.14 7.99
C ALA A 83 13.06 7.34 9.25
N LEU A 84 13.09 6.00 9.16
CA LEU A 84 13.49 5.11 10.25
C LEU A 84 14.95 5.31 10.72
N ARG A 85 15.84 5.79 9.82
CA ARG A 85 17.24 6.10 10.18
C ARG A 85 17.41 7.46 10.84
N ARG A 86 16.50 8.40 10.57
CA ARG A 86 16.59 9.78 11.07
C ARG A 86 15.93 9.99 12.42
N GLU A 87 14.82 9.29 12.67
CA GLU A 87 14.02 9.50 13.88
C GLU A 87 13.78 8.19 14.62
N TRP A 88 14.30 8.07 15.84
CA TRP A 88 14.05 6.92 16.70
C TRP A 88 12.55 6.71 16.98
N LEU A 89 11.77 7.79 17.01
CA LEU A 89 10.32 7.78 17.16
C LEU A 89 9.62 7.05 16.01
N ALA A 90 10.19 7.03 14.79
CA ALA A 90 9.61 6.31 13.66
C ALA A 90 9.55 4.79 13.91
N TRP A 91 10.48 4.25 14.71
CA TRP A 91 10.44 2.84 15.13
C TRP A 91 9.26 2.54 16.06
N LEU A 92 8.90 3.48 16.93
CA LEU A 92 7.73 3.34 17.81
C LEU A 92 6.42 3.45 17.03
N VAL A 93 6.42 4.23 15.94
CA VAL A 93 5.26 4.45 15.06
C VAL A 93 5.03 3.28 14.10
N LEU A 94 6.09 2.61 13.66
CA LEU A 94 6.05 1.49 12.71
C LEU A 94 5.04 0.38 13.07
N PRO A 95 4.95 -0.14 14.31
CA PRO A 95 3.95 -1.16 14.64
C PRO A 95 2.51 -0.65 14.47
N PHE A 96 2.21 0.60 14.84
CA PHE A 96 0.89 1.21 14.64
C PHE A 96 0.57 1.36 13.16
N TYR A 97 1.55 1.81 12.36
CA TYR A 97 1.46 1.84 10.91
C TYR A 97 1.12 0.45 10.35
N MET A 98 1.81 -0.60 10.82
CA MET A 98 1.60 -1.95 10.31
C MET A 98 0.24 -2.54 10.69
N ILE A 99 -0.19 -2.34 11.94
CA ILE A 99 -1.51 -2.76 12.41
C ILE A 99 -2.59 -2.04 11.62
N ALA A 100 -2.50 -0.73 11.46
CA ALA A 100 -3.50 0.03 10.70
C ALA A 100 -3.53 -0.38 9.23
N PHE A 101 -2.37 -0.55 8.59
CA PHE A 101 -2.30 -1.00 7.19
C PHE A 101 -2.96 -2.38 7.04
N PHE A 102 -2.69 -3.29 7.97
CA PHE A 102 -3.33 -4.59 8.01
C PHE A 102 -4.84 -4.51 8.23
N LEU A 103 -5.33 -3.75 9.21
CA LEU A 103 -6.76 -3.62 9.49
C LEU A 103 -7.53 -3.04 8.29
N TRP A 104 -6.97 -2.03 7.62
CA TRP A 104 -7.56 -1.46 6.42
C TRP A 104 -7.51 -2.43 5.23
N THR A 105 -6.40 -3.15 5.08
CA THR A 105 -6.27 -4.22 4.07
C THR A 105 -7.28 -5.32 4.30
N TRP A 106 -7.43 -5.79 5.54
CA TRP A 106 -8.42 -6.81 5.92
C TRP A 106 -9.84 -6.33 5.63
N ARG A 107 -10.18 -5.09 6.04
CA ARG A 107 -11.50 -4.51 5.83
C ARG A 107 -11.86 -4.40 4.33
N LEU A 108 -10.95 -3.89 3.50
CA LEU A 108 -11.18 -3.74 2.07
C LEU A 108 -11.06 -5.08 1.32
N GLY A 109 -10.17 -5.96 1.78
CA GLY A 109 -9.92 -7.28 1.21
C GLY A 109 -11.12 -8.21 1.30
N ARG A 110 -11.97 -8.09 2.33
CA ARG A 110 -13.24 -8.82 2.43
C ARG A 110 -14.16 -8.58 1.23
N ALA A 111 -14.14 -7.38 0.68
CA ALA A 111 -14.96 -6.99 -0.48
C ALA A 111 -14.18 -7.06 -1.80
N SER A 112 -12.93 -7.49 -1.78
CA SER A 112 -12.06 -7.59 -2.95
C SER A 112 -11.91 -9.04 -3.41
N ASP A 113 -11.63 -9.21 -4.69
CA ASP A 113 -11.47 -10.53 -5.31
C ASP A 113 -9.98 -10.93 -5.33
N ILE A 114 -9.06 -9.96 -5.47
CA ILE A 114 -7.60 -10.18 -5.54
C ILE A 114 -6.86 -9.09 -4.76
N ILE A 115 -5.75 -9.45 -4.10
CA ILE A 115 -4.81 -8.52 -3.46
C ILE A 115 -3.54 -8.44 -4.30
N LEU A 116 -3.10 -7.24 -4.64
CA LEU A 116 -1.86 -6.96 -5.35
C LEU A 116 -1.01 -6.03 -4.50
N SER A 117 0.13 -6.51 -4.01
CA SER A 117 1.02 -5.72 -3.16
C SER A 117 2.23 -5.24 -3.93
N HIS A 118 2.60 -4.00 -3.71
CA HIS A 118 3.84 -3.42 -4.22
C HIS A 118 4.86 -3.41 -3.09
N TRP A 119 6.09 -3.84 -3.37
CA TRP A 119 7.19 -4.00 -2.40
C TRP A 119 6.96 -5.16 -1.44
N LEU A 120 8.04 -5.83 -1.02
CA LEU A 120 7.94 -6.96 -0.09
C LEU A 120 7.54 -6.50 1.32
N ILE A 121 8.18 -5.43 1.81
CA ILE A 121 7.90 -4.81 3.09
C ILE A 121 7.67 -3.32 2.81
N PRO A 122 6.59 -2.71 3.34
CA PRO A 122 5.60 -3.29 4.25
C PRO A 122 4.41 -3.99 3.56
N ALA A 123 4.12 -3.66 2.29
CA ALA A 123 2.86 -4.04 1.65
C ALA A 123 2.74 -5.54 1.34
N GLY A 124 3.83 -6.20 0.92
CA GLY A 124 3.85 -7.63 0.66
C GLY A 124 3.53 -8.47 1.90
N VAL A 125 4.16 -8.18 3.05
CA VAL A 125 3.87 -8.84 4.34
C VAL A 125 2.41 -8.66 4.73
N VAL A 126 1.89 -7.43 4.69
CA VAL A 126 0.48 -7.14 5.03
C VAL A 126 -0.47 -7.86 4.07
N GLY A 127 -0.18 -7.84 2.78
CA GLY A 127 -0.96 -8.52 1.76
C GLY A 127 -1.00 -10.03 1.98
N ALA A 128 0.14 -10.65 2.32
CA ALA A 128 0.24 -12.08 2.57
C ALA A 128 -0.57 -12.49 3.82
N CYS A 129 -0.44 -11.74 4.92
CA CYS A 129 -1.24 -11.97 6.13
C CYS A 129 -2.74 -11.86 5.85
N ALA A 130 -3.16 -10.80 5.14
CA ALA A 130 -4.58 -10.59 4.84
C ALA A 130 -5.12 -11.64 3.86
N SER A 131 -4.32 -12.02 2.86
CA SER A 131 -4.63 -13.08 1.90
C SER A 131 -4.86 -14.42 2.58
N TRP A 132 -3.93 -14.81 3.48
CA TRP A 132 -4.05 -16.05 4.25
C TRP A 132 -5.32 -16.06 5.11
N MET A 133 -5.64 -14.95 5.79
CA MET A 133 -6.84 -14.86 6.64
C MET A 133 -8.15 -14.79 5.86
N LEU A 134 -8.14 -14.25 4.63
CA LEU A 134 -9.34 -14.05 3.83
C LEU A 134 -9.54 -15.12 2.74
N GLY A 135 -8.56 -16.01 2.54
CA GLY A 135 -8.55 -16.98 1.44
C GLY A 135 -8.54 -16.33 0.05
N LYS A 136 -7.89 -15.17 -0.10
CA LYS A 136 -7.88 -14.40 -1.36
C LYS A 136 -6.57 -14.61 -2.12
N PRO A 137 -6.59 -14.72 -3.46
CA PRO A 137 -5.36 -14.70 -4.26
C PRO A 137 -4.52 -13.45 -3.98
N HIS A 138 -3.20 -13.63 -3.87
CA HIS A 138 -2.25 -12.57 -3.59
C HIS A 138 -1.06 -12.62 -4.54
N VAL A 139 -0.73 -11.47 -5.11
CA VAL A 139 0.45 -11.27 -5.96
C VAL A 139 1.27 -10.14 -5.36
N VAL A 140 2.59 -10.34 -5.29
CA VAL A 140 3.53 -9.30 -4.88
C VAL A 140 4.36 -8.89 -6.09
N VAL A 141 4.43 -7.59 -6.35
CA VAL A 141 5.33 -6.99 -7.34
C VAL A 141 6.43 -6.27 -6.58
N GLU A 142 7.64 -6.79 -6.66
CA GLU A 142 8.82 -6.17 -6.07
C GLU A 142 9.37 -5.12 -7.05
N HIS A 143 9.57 -3.88 -6.56
CA HIS A 143 10.05 -2.74 -7.36
C HIS A 143 11.51 -2.36 -7.02
N SER A 144 12.13 -2.96 -5.99
CA SER A 144 13.56 -2.91 -5.65
C SER A 144 13.92 -3.58 -4.30
N GLY A 145 15.22 -3.94 -4.17
CA GLY A 145 16.02 -3.99 -2.94
C GLY A 145 15.81 -5.16 -1.97
N ALA A 146 14.59 -5.66 -1.81
CA ALA A 146 14.27 -6.69 -0.83
C ALA A 146 14.84 -8.07 -1.21
N LEU A 147 15.02 -8.33 -2.51
CA LEU A 147 15.72 -9.51 -3.02
C LEU A 147 17.12 -9.69 -2.39
N ARG A 148 17.85 -8.60 -2.10
CA ARG A 148 19.18 -8.69 -1.45
C ARG A 148 19.11 -9.17 0.00
N TRP A 149 17.98 -8.95 0.69
CA TRP A 149 17.77 -9.43 2.05
C TRP A 149 17.29 -10.88 2.06
N LEU A 150 16.41 -11.24 1.12
CA LEU A 150 15.98 -12.63 0.90
C LEU A 150 17.17 -13.56 0.60
N ALA A 151 18.08 -13.14 -0.27
CA ALA A 151 19.31 -13.88 -0.58
C ALA A 151 20.27 -14.04 0.62
N ARG A 152 20.02 -13.36 1.75
CA ARG A 152 20.80 -13.48 3.00
C ARG A 152 20.09 -14.33 4.06
N LEU A 153 18.85 -14.73 3.82
CA LEU A 153 18.13 -15.68 4.68
C LEU A 153 18.48 -17.11 4.26
N PRO A 154 18.46 -18.08 5.19
CA PRO A 154 18.67 -19.48 4.83
C PRO A 154 17.57 -19.92 3.86
N GLY A 155 17.95 -20.27 2.62
CA GLY A 155 17.05 -20.75 1.58
C GLY A 155 16.66 -19.73 0.49
N GLY A 156 17.28 -18.55 0.45
CA GLY A 156 17.17 -17.59 -0.65
C GLY A 156 18.20 -17.76 -1.76
#